data_AF-A0A450Z9L0-F1
#
_entry.id   AF-A0A450Z9L0-F1
#
_cell.length_a   1.000
_cell.length_b   1.000
_cell.length_c   1.000
_cell.angle_alpha   90.00
_cell.angle_beta   90.00
_cell.angle_gamma   90.00
#
_symmetry.space_group_name_H-M   'P 1'
#
loop_
_entity.id
_entity.type
_entity.pdbx_description
1 polymer ?
#
loop_
_entity_poly.entity_id
_entity_poly.type
_entity_poly.pdbx_seq_one_letter_code
_entity_poly.pdbx_strand_id
1 'polypeptide(L)'
;MYVDNLLGDLDGTIAAAKEGGTFPVGSALRLIPDEIMVKGKSGSHPSTGDWMFVRLDYDKDKETQEVTKGYEDITNFLNLTCFSCHVVAVQHDFVCGDKEGNKNCNPIPFDRPMLHALQNTDPRCESQKDVSQEDAEALARLQKVVKELLAK
;
A
#
# COMPACT_ATOMS: atom_id res chain seq x y z
N MET A 1 6.87 3.49 0.95
CA MET A 1 5.76 3.54 -0.03
C MET A 1 6.37 3.76 -1.39
N TYR A 2 5.97 2.97 -2.37
CA TYR A 2 6.24 3.21 -3.78
C TYR A 2 5.06 3.99 -4.37
N VAL A 3 5.36 4.89 -5.29
CA VAL A 3 4.38 5.74 -5.96
C VAL A 3 4.63 5.74 -7.45
N ASP A 4 3.56 5.80 -8.23
CA ASP A 4 3.58 5.96 -9.68
C ASP A 4 2.35 6.77 -10.14
N ASN A 5 2.26 7.09 -11.43
CA ASN A 5 1.07 7.70 -12.02
C ASN A 5 0.73 7.06 -13.38
N LEU A 6 -0.42 6.41 -13.46
CA LEU A 6 -0.91 5.69 -14.64
C LEU A 6 -1.23 6.60 -15.83
N LEU A 7 -1.32 7.92 -15.62
CA LEU A 7 -1.61 8.92 -16.64
C LEU A 7 -0.40 9.85 -16.93
N GLY A 8 0.76 9.58 -16.32
CA GLY A 8 2.03 10.25 -16.61
C GLY A 8 2.38 11.44 -15.70
N ASP A 9 1.52 11.84 -14.76
CA ASP A 9 1.85 12.90 -13.78
C ASP A 9 2.57 12.34 -12.54
N LEU A 10 3.73 11.74 -12.77
CA LEU A 10 4.54 11.14 -11.69
C LEU A 10 5.04 12.21 -10.72
N ASP A 11 5.47 13.37 -11.24
CA ASP A 11 6.00 14.47 -10.42
C ASP A 11 4.94 15.01 -9.46
N GLY A 12 3.69 15.16 -9.92
CA GLY A 12 2.56 15.55 -9.06
C GLY A 12 2.28 14.52 -7.97
N THR A 13 2.30 13.22 -8.30
CA THR A 13 2.13 12.16 -7.30
C THR A 13 3.26 12.16 -6.26
N ILE A 14 4.52 12.34 -6.68
CA ILE A 14 5.67 12.43 -5.77
C ILE A 14 5.56 13.65 -4.86
N ALA A 15 5.14 14.80 -5.39
CA ALA A 15 4.96 16.02 -4.62
C ALA A 15 3.90 15.82 -3.52
N ALA A 16 2.72 15.28 -3.87
CA ALA A 16 1.66 14.99 -2.90
C ALA A 16 2.11 13.98 -1.83
N ALA A 17 2.85 12.93 -2.22
CA ALA A 17 3.36 11.93 -1.29
C ALA A 17 4.41 12.48 -0.29
N LYS A 18 5.16 13.52 -0.66
CA LYS A 18 6.18 14.13 0.22
C LYS A 18 5.61 15.22 1.10
N GLU A 19 4.82 16.11 0.51
CA GLU A 19 4.39 17.36 1.14
C GLU A 19 2.98 17.30 1.72
N GLY A 20 2.22 16.25 1.40
CA GLY A 20 0.79 16.17 1.59
C GLY A 20 0.02 16.92 0.49
N GLY A 21 -1.31 16.82 0.53
CA GLY A 21 -2.21 17.47 -0.43
C GLY A 21 -3.01 16.48 -1.27
N THR A 22 -3.67 16.97 -2.31
CA THR A 22 -4.51 16.15 -3.19
C THR A 22 -3.65 15.42 -4.21
N PHE A 23 -3.82 14.10 -4.29
CA PHE A 23 -3.16 13.29 -5.30
C PHE A 23 -3.80 13.52 -6.69
N PRO A 24 -2.99 13.70 -7.75
CA PRO A 24 -3.53 13.82 -9.10
C PRO A 24 -4.19 12.51 -9.56
N VAL A 25 -5.13 12.62 -10.48
CA VAL A 25 -5.78 11.47 -11.12
C VAL A 25 -4.71 10.57 -11.75
N GLY A 26 -4.88 9.26 -11.61
CA GLY A 26 -3.92 8.27 -12.07
C GLY A 26 -2.83 7.93 -11.05
N SER A 27 -2.72 8.65 -9.94
CA SER A 27 -1.79 8.28 -8.86
C SER A 27 -2.03 6.84 -8.42
N ALA A 28 -0.97 6.06 -8.34
CA ALA A 28 -0.96 4.69 -7.85
C ALA A 28 0.02 4.57 -6.69
N LEU A 29 -0.45 4.11 -5.53
CA LEU A 29 0.34 4.01 -4.32
C LEU A 29 0.38 2.56 -3.83
N ARG A 30 1.55 2.13 -3.34
CA ARG A 30 1.77 0.78 -2.85
C ARG A 30 2.65 0.78 -1.60
N LEU A 31 2.13 0.24 -0.50
CA LEU A 31 2.87 0.06 0.75
C LEU A 31 3.12 -1.42 1.05
N ILE A 32 2.10 -2.26 0.89
CA ILE A 32 2.21 -3.72 0.89
C ILE A 32 2.21 -4.16 -0.58
N PRO A 33 3.11 -5.07 -1.01
CA PRO A 33 3.22 -5.42 -2.42
C PRO A 33 1.92 -5.82 -3.11
N ASP A 34 1.03 -6.47 -2.36
CA ASP A 34 -0.23 -7.02 -2.83
C ASP A 34 -1.43 -6.08 -2.70
N GLU A 35 -1.19 -4.84 -2.26
CA GLU A 35 -2.23 -3.85 -2.04
C GLU A 35 -1.86 -2.53 -2.73
N ILE A 36 -2.70 -2.11 -3.67
CA ILE A 36 -2.52 -0.88 -4.44
C ILE A 36 -3.77 -0.01 -4.28
N MET A 37 -3.60 1.30 -4.15
CA MET A 37 -4.69 2.26 -4.31
C MET A 37 -4.45 3.17 -5.50
N VAL A 38 -5.49 3.41 -6.29
CA VAL A 38 -5.44 4.20 -7.53
C VAL A 38 -6.42 5.36 -7.45
N LYS A 39 -5.94 6.57 -7.72
CA LYS A 39 -6.74 7.79 -7.71
C LYS A 39 -7.56 7.92 -8.99
N GLY A 40 -8.89 7.86 -8.85
CA GLY A 40 -9.85 8.06 -9.92
C GLY A 40 -10.13 9.55 -10.21
N LYS A 41 -11.05 9.78 -11.15
CA LYS A 41 -11.53 11.12 -11.48
C LYS A 41 -12.28 11.70 -10.28
N SER A 42 -12.08 13.00 -10.02
CA SER A 42 -12.77 13.71 -8.95
C SER A 42 -14.30 13.54 -9.02
N GLY A 43 -14.89 13.12 -7.89
CA GLY A 43 -16.33 12.93 -7.72
C GLY A 43 -16.88 11.63 -8.29
N SER A 44 -16.04 10.71 -8.77
CA SER A 44 -16.47 9.40 -9.25
C SER A 44 -16.89 8.46 -8.12
N HIS A 45 -16.19 8.49 -6.99
CA HIS A 45 -16.48 7.72 -5.78
C HIS A 45 -16.22 8.59 -4.53
N PRO A 46 -17.12 9.53 -4.22
CA PRO A 46 -16.86 10.54 -3.18
C PRO A 46 -16.63 9.96 -1.78
N SER A 47 -17.24 8.82 -1.48
CA SER A 47 -17.10 8.12 -0.19
C SER A 47 -15.66 7.71 0.11
N THR A 48 -14.88 7.34 -0.91
CA THR A 48 -13.47 6.96 -0.78
C THR A 48 -12.51 8.05 -1.19
N GLY A 49 -12.98 9.29 -1.41
CA GLY A 49 -12.17 10.35 -2.00
C GLY A 49 -11.65 10.00 -3.38
N ASP A 50 -12.43 9.24 -4.15
CA ASP A 50 -12.09 8.74 -5.49
C ASP A 50 -10.95 7.72 -5.52
N TRP A 51 -10.56 7.14 -4.39
CA TRP A 51 -9.59 6.04 -4.34
C TRP A 51 -10.26 4.70 -4.61
N MET A 52 -9.77 3.99 -5.63
CA MET A 52 -10.06 2.58 -5.87
C MET A 52 -8.97 1.74 -5.22
N PHE A 53 -9.34 0.66 -4.54
CA PHE A 53 -8.41 -0.29 -3.94
C PHE A 53 -8.30 -1.54 -4.81
N VAL A 54 -7.09 -2.09 -4.88
CA VAL A 54 -6.75 -3.27 -5.66
C VAL A 54 -5.97 -4.23 -4.78
N ARG A 55 -6.48 -5.45 -4.64
CA ARG A 55 -5.75 -6.58 -4.05
C ARG A 55 -5.21 -7.48 -5.16
N LEU A 56 -3.97 -7.88 -5.00
CA LEU A 56 -3.28 -8.83 -5.85
C LEU A 56 -3.07 -10.12 -5.07
N ASP A 57 -3.56 -11.23 -5.58
CA ASP A 57 -3.29 -12.55 -5.02
C ASP A 57 -2.31 -13.26 -5.95
N TYR A 58 -1.01 -13.12 -5.67
CA TYR A 58 0.06 -13.69 -6.49
C TYR A 58 0.42 -15.10 -6.03
N ASP A 59 0.28 -16.07 -6.93
CA ASP A 59 0.75 -17.44 -6.76
C ASP A 59 2.12 -17.58 -7.44
N LYS A 60 3.17 -17.58 -6.63
CA LYS A 60 4.55 -17.71 -7.10
C LYS A 60 4.84 -19.05 -7.79
N ASP A 61 4.15 -20.12 -7.40
CA ASP A 61 4.44 -21.47 -7.89
C ASP A 61 3.78 -21.70 -9.26
N LYS A 62 2.66 -21.02 -9.50
CA LYS A 62 1.94 -21.02 -10.78
C LYS A 62 2.28 -19.83 -11.67
N GLU A 63 3.01 -18.84 -11.16
CA GLU A 63 3.26 -17.54 -11.80
C GLU A 63 1.97 -16.84 -12.26
N THR A 64 0.90 -16.95 -11.45
CA THR A 64 -0.41 -16.34 -11.75
C THR A 64 -0.74 -15.25 -10.75
N GLN A 65 -1.49 -14.23 -11.18
CA GLN A 65 -1.99 -13.17 -10.31
C GLN A 65 -3.49 -12.98 -10.50
N GLU A 66 -4.26 -13.20 -9.43
CA GLU A 66 -5.65 -12.75 -9.39
C GLU A 66 -5.70 -11.29 -8.94
N VAL A 67 -6.61 -10.53 -9.54
CA VAL A 67 -6.75 -9.10 -9.29
C VAL A 67 -8.19 -8.81 -8.87
N THR A 68 -8.36 -8.37 -7.63
CA THR A 68 -9.65 -7.91 -7.11
C THR A 68 -9.59 -6.39 -6.98
N LYS A 69 -10.58 -5.69 -7.52
CA LYS A 69 -10.65 -4.22 -7.49
C LYS A 69 -12.03 -3.75 -7.05
N GLY A 70 -12.06 -2.63 -6.32
CA GLY A 70 -13.29 -2.09 -5.75
C GLY A 70 -13.01 -0.88 -4.88
N TYR A 71 -13.90 -0.61 -3.92
CA TYR A 71 -13.88 0.59 -3.11
C TYR A 71 -13.92 0.21 -1.63
N GLU A 72 -15.04 0.43 -0.93
CA GLU A 72 -15.17 0.17 0.50
C GLU A 72 -15.13 -1.32 0.86
N ASP A 73 -15.40 -2.20 -0.10
CA ASP A 73 -15.57 -3.64 0.06
C ASP A 73 -14.28 -4.45 -0.08
N ILE A 74 -13.21 -3.85 -0.59
CA ILE A 74 -11.94 -4.54 -0.78
C ILE A 74 -11.25 -4.78 0.55
N THR A 75 -10.94 -6.05 0.82
CA THR A 75 -10.28 -6.49 2.05
C THR A 75 -8.84 -6.91 1.81
N ASN A 76 -7.98 -6.65 2.80
CA ASN A 76 -6.61 -7.14 2.82
C ASN A 76 -6.51 -8.59 3.33
N PHE A 77 -5.28 -9.09 3.48
CA PHE A 77 -5.01 -10.46 3.97
C PHE A 77 -5.46 -10.71 5.42
N LEU A 78 -5.76 -9.66 6.20
CA LEU A 78 -6.33 -9.74 7.55
C LEU A 78 -7.88 -9.68 7.53
N ASN A 79 -8.49 -9.71 6.35
CA ASN A 79 -9.93 -9.54 6.14
C ASN A 79 -10.49 -8.20 6.68
N LEU A 80 -9.64 -7.19 6.82
CA LEU A 80 -10.04 -5.81 7.11
C LEU A 80 -10.22 -5.06 5.80
N THR A 81 -11.23 -4.20 5.71
CA THR A 81 -11.39 -3.39 4.49
C THR A 81 -10.27 -2.36 4.39
N CYS A 82 -9.67 -2.20 3.21
CA CYS A 82 -8.64 -1.19 2.98
C CYS A 82 -9.18 0.20 3.40
N PHE A 83 -10.41 0.51 3.01
CA PHE A 83 -11.04 1.78 3.34
C PHE A 83 -11.16 2.05 4.85
N SER A 84 -11.39 1.02 5.69
CA SER A 84 -11.47 1.20 7.15
C SER A 84 -10.17 1.73 7.77
N CYS A 85 -9.02 1.45 7.15
CA CYS A 85 -7.74 1.99 7.56
C CYS A 85 -7.49 3.39 6.99
N HIS A 86 -7.98 3.69 5.79
CA HIS A 86 -7.70 4.94 5.08
C HIS A 86 -8.65 6.09 5.44
N VAL A 87 -9.88 5.80 5.91
CA VAL A 87 -10.90 6.81 6.23
C VAL A 87 -10.46 7.80 7.33
N VAL A 88 -9.58 7.39 8.23
CA VAL A 88 -9.06 8.26 9.30
C VAL A 88 -8.17 9.40 8.77
N ALA A 89 -7.69 9.27 7.53
CA ALA A 89 -6.83 10.23 6.85
C ALA A 89 -7.61 11.08 5.82
N VAL A 90 -8.94 11.22 5.95
CA VAL A 90 -9.76 12.00 5.00
C VAL A 90 -9.24 13.42 4.77
N GLN A 91 -8.70 14.08 5.80
CA GLN A 91 -8.10 15.41 5.70
C GLN A 91 -6.74 15.45 4.97
N HIS A 92 -6.13 14.29 4.71
CA HIS A 92 -4.88 14.11 3.96
C HIS A 92 -5.13 13.28 2.68
N ASP A 93 -6.28 13.50 2.04
CA ASP A 93 -6.69 12.78 0.82
C ASP A 93 -6.62 11.24 0.98
N PHE A 94 -7.03 10.74 2.15
CA PHE A 94 -7.06 9.32 2.50
C PHE A 94 -5.69 8.63 2.49
N VAL A 95 -4.57 9.37 2.45
CA VAL A 95 -3.21 8.81 2.46
C VAL A 95 -2.47 9.20 3.73
N CYS A 96 -1.82 8.21 4.34
CA CYS A 96 -1.11 8.35 5.59
C CYS A 96 0.39 8.61 5.39
N GLY A 97 0.95 9.51 6.19
CA GLY A 97 2.38 9.79 6.22
C GLY A 97 2.79 10.84 5.18
N ASP A 98 2.85 12.09 5.62
CA ASP A 98 3.44 13.23 4.91
C ASP A 98 4.59 13.82 5.77
N LYS A 99 5.00 15.06 5.48
CA LYS A 99 5.95 15.84 6.31
C LYS A 99 5.53 15.99 7.78
N GLU A 100 4.24 15.83 8.09
CA GLU A 100 3.68 15.95 9.44
C GLU A 100 3.73 14.62 10.22
N GLY A 101 4.14 13.53 9.57
CA GLY A 101 4.38 12.21 10.17
C GLY A 101 3.12 11.35 10.28
N ASN A 102 3.05 10.48 11.30
CA ASN A 102 1.90 9.60 11.56
C ASN A 102 0.71 10.33 12.22
N LYS A 103 0.68 11.67 12.18
CA LYS A 103 -0.44 12.42 12.76
C LYS A 103 -1.70 12.03 11.99
N ASN A 104 -2.73 11.62 12.73
CA ASN A 104 -4.03 11.20 12.21
C ASN A 104 -4.04 9.89 11.41
N CYS A 105 -3.10 8.99 11.67
CA CYS A 105 -3.06 7.67 11.09
C CYS A 105 -3.18 6.58 12.15
N ASN A 106 -3.88 5.50 11.82
CA ASN A 106 -3.85 4.31 12.65
C ASN A 106 -2.45 3.67 12.55
N PRO A 107 -1.81 3.33 13.68
CA PRO A 107 -0.54 2.63 13.64
C PRO A 107 -0.74 1.26 12.97
N ILE A 108 0.11 0.96 12.01
CA ILE A 108 0.20 -0.37 11.41
C ILE A 108 1.19 -1.23 12.21
N PRO A 109 1.00 -2.55 12.27
CA PRO A 109 1.85 -3.45 13.06
C PRO A 109 3.23 -3.71 12.43
N PHE A 110 3.55 -3.05 11.32
CA PHE A 110 4.79 -3.24 10.55
C PHE A 110 5.69 -2.03 10.65
N ASP A 111 6.95 -2.25 11.02
CA ASP A 111 7.96 -1.20 11.03
C ASP A 111 8.50 -0.89 9.62
N ARG A 112 9.22 0.23 9.48
CA ARG A 112 9.80 0.64 8.19
C ARG A 112 10.75 -0.40 7.59
N PRO A 113 11.70 -0.99 8.35
CA PRO A 113 12.53 -2.07 7.85
C PRO A 113 11.74 -3.27 7.31
N MET A 114 10.69 -3.72 7.99
CA MET A 114 9.83 -4.81 7.52
C MET A 114 9.17 -4.47 6.18
N LEU A 115 8.62 -3.27 6.04
CA LEU A 115 7.97 -2.82 4.81
C LEU A 115 8.96 -2.67 3.66
N HIS A 116 10.16 -2.16 3.94
CA HIS A 116 11.24 -2.05 2.97
C HIS A 116 11.69 -3.44 2.48
N ALA A 117 11.97 -4.35 3.41
CA ALA A 117 12.36 -5.71 3.09
C ALA A 117 11.29 -6.43 2.27
N LEU A 118 10.02 -6.33 2.69
CA LEU A 118 8.89 -6.93 1.98
C LEU A 118 8.78 -6.46 0.52
N GLN A 119 9.07 -5.18 0.26
CA GLN A 119 9.04 -4.63 -1.08
C GLN A 119 10.27 -5.03 -1.91
N ASN A 120 11.47 -5.01 -1.32
CA ASN A 120 12.70 -5.38 -2.03
C ASN A 120 12.74 -6.86 -2.41
N THR A 121 12.07 -7.69 -1.61
CA THR A 121 11.94 -9.13 -1.84
C THR A 121 10.61 -9.52 -2.47
N ASP A 122 9.92 -8.61 -3.17
CA ASP A 122 8.70 -8.96 -3.92
C ASP A 122 9.02 -10.02 -5.01
N PRO A 123 8.33 -11.18 -5.03
CA PRO A 123 8.56 -12.26 -6.00
C PRO A 123 8.28 -11.91 -7.46
N ARG A 124 7.66 -10.77 -7.72
CA ARG A 124 7.43 -10.27 -9.07
C ARG A 124 8.61 -9.43 -9.59
N CYS A 125 9.56 -9.08 -8.73
CA CYS A 125 10.70 -8.23 -9.10
C CYS A 125 11.96 -9.06 -9.37
N GLU A 126 12.73 -8.70 -10.40
CA GLU A 126 13.99 -9.39 -10.74
C GLU A 126 15.09 -9.19 -9.68
N SER A 127 14.95 -8.17 -8.83
CA SER A 127 15.91 -7.75 -7.79
C SER A 127 16.04 -8.73 -6.61
N GLN A 128 15.26 -9.80 -6.57
CA GLN A 128 15.25 -10.77 -5.47
C GLN A 128 16.56 -11.56 -5.27
N LYS A 129 17.50 -11.50 -6.21
CA LYS A 129 18.65 -12.40 -6.24
C LYS A 129 19.63 -12.19 -5.07
N ASP A 130 19.62 -11.02 -4.43
CA ASP A 130 20.56 -10.64 -3.38
C ASP A 130 19.84 -10.05 -2.15
N VAL A 131 19.09 -10.87 -1.41
CA VAL A 131 18.48 -10.46 -0.14
C VAL A 131 19.56 -10.12 0.87
N SER A 132 19.58 -8.87 1.34
CA SER A 132 20.55 -8.43 2.34
C SER A 132 20.31 -9.11 3.71
N GLN A 133 21.34 -9.17 4.55
CA GLN A 133 21.17 -9.66 5.92
C GLN A 133 20.13 -8.85 6.70
N GLU A 134 20.10 -7.53 6.51
CA GLU A 134 19.13 -6.63 7.14
C GLU A 134 17.69 -6.97 6.71
N ASP A 135 17.46 -7.16 5.41
CA ASP A 135 16.14 -7.54 4.89
C ASP A 135 15.74 -8.93 5.40
N ALA A 136 16.66 -9.89 5.46
CA ALA A 136 16.39 -11.23 5.98
C ALA A 136 15.96 -11.20 7.47
N GLU A 137 16.65 -10.41 8.29
CA GLU A 137 16.28 -10.21 9.70
C GLU A 137 14.93 -9.50 9.85
N ALA A 138 14.64 -8.49 9.02
CA ALA A 138 13.36 -7.80 9.00
C ALA A 138 12.20 -8.71 8.59
N LEU A 139 12.40 -9.53 7.55
CA LEU A 139 11.42 -10.54 7.11
C LEU A 139 11.14 -11.58 8.20
N ALA A 140 12.16 -12.04 8.91
CA ALA A 140 11.98 -12.98 10.02
C ALA A 140 11.14 -12.38 11.17
N ARG A 141 11.27 -11.07 11.45
CA ARG A 141 10.39 -10.38 12.41
C ARG A 141 8.98 -10.20 11.84
N LEU A 142 8.85 -9.79 10.58
CA LEU A 142 7.56 -9.64 9.90
C LEU A 142 6.75 -10.94 9.96
N GLN A 143 7.37 -12.08 9.68
CA GLN A 143 6.72 -13.40 9.74
C GLN A 143 6.14 -13.71 11.11
N LYS A 144 6.83 -13.33 12.20
CA LYS A 144 6.32 -13.51 13.58
C LYS A 144 5.09 -12.65 13.82
N VAL A 145 5.15 -11.37 13.45
CA VAL A 145 4.02 -10.43 13.59
C VAL A 145 2.81 -10.92 12.80
N VAL A 146 2.99 -11.31 11.53
CA VAL A 146 1.91 -11.82 10.69
C VAL A 146 1.29 -13.09 11.30
N LYS A 147 2.11 -14.01 11.80
CA LYS A 147 1.62 -15.23 12.46
C LYS A 147 0.78 -14.91 13.71
N GLU A 148 1.20 -13.93 14.51
CA GLU A 148 0.45 -13.50 15.70
C GLU A 148 -0.87 -12.81 15.34
N LEU A 149 -0.91 -12.05 14.23
CA LEU A 149 -2.13 -11.42 13.75
C LEU A 149 -3.14 -12.43 13.21
N LEU A 150 -2.68 -13.44 12.47
CA LEU A 150 -3.52 -14.49 11.89
C LEU A 150 -3.98 -15.55 12.89
N ALA A 151 -3.37 -15.61 14.08
CA ALA A 151 -3.75 -16.55 15.13
C ALA A 151 -4.92 -16.05 16.02
N LYS A 152 -5.44 -14.85 15.75
CA LYS A 152 -6.55 -14.22 16.47
C LYS A 152 -7.84 -14.37 15.67
#